data_AF-A0A196SB94-F1
#
_entry.id   AF-A0A196SB94-F1
#
_cell.length_a   1.000
_cell.length_b   1.000
_cell.length_c   1.000
_cell.angle_alpha   90.00
_cell.angle_beta   90.00
_cell.angle_gamma   90.00
#
_symmetry.space_group_name_H-M   'P 1'
#
loop_
_entity.id
_entity.type
_entity.pdbx_description
1 polymer ?
#
loop_
_entity_poly.entity_id
_entity_poly.type
_entity_poly.pdbx_seq_one_letter_code
_entity_poly.pdbx_strand_id
1 'polypeptide(L)'
;MDRNSDVQSIDDSISQNLTRDTFINPTPSIIYVDDDQIKLTYPSQFLIAGIEFENKEKREGRGKEIYGGEHSSDYLRCSWKNEAKNGEGLLYNGFGELLFRGTFENDYLEGFGYIYNDGAIVLKCMYKHSILQYSTMIECTQDHIVMVEKTPEGILRYRGGFDEETMEREGYGAEYENGILSLYGLYENSMLIQTLKRFNQGVMREYDKDDNMIYIGEYRDSLDDGYPREGDGREFENGVIVFHGHYHNGQREGPGTEFYPYGVARLKGVWSAGECVEEHELDRLGYYTHVKNDGRSTNCVRIVNGVETVSTRLRDIRISDGVGNSEMLKSFVLDSAKQVVSVVVGDGCFTNVTKVSLCGLPLLTSVKIGCDSFTHYDRGDQLPSTPVARAHCLRVHASLVVRDCPRLTELTAEMGSFSSFCVLDLKHLPALQDLRFGTATIGPVGTEAKSFCFFYATELILTDLPALEAVEIGCSAFTSLSTLSVSSTAACVPSRVDLPNLLTFTAGYGSCYGGCKHGMGQLNVYFGNLPRLCMLTLGVECMYNIDSLTLSFFPMLKEEGFHLSEETMHSLRYVRINERNKSFLKRFFSHYSQAEVIPGNY
;
A
#
# COMPACT_ATOMS: atom_id res chain seq x y z
N MET A 1 -23.03 -22.03 18.95
CA MET A 1 -22.48 -23.38 19.24
C MET A 1 -23.54 -24.39 18.83
N ASP A 2 -23.95 -24.45 17.58
CA ASP A 2 -23.19 -24.83 16.37
C ASP A 2 -22.54 -26.21 16.48
N ARG A 3 -23.03 -27.15 15.67
CA ARG A 3 -22.35 -27.58 14.45
C ARG A 3 -23.28 -28.48 13.62
N ASN A 4 -23.32 -28.21 12.31
CA ASN A 4 -23.27 -29.09 11.11
C ASN A 4 -23.70 -30.56 11.30
N SER A 5 -24.42 -31.22 10.39
CA SER A 5 -24.41 -31.21 8.92
C SER A 5 -25.60 -32.04 8.39
N ASP A 6 -25.75 -32.10 7.06
CA ASP A 6 -26.42 -33.18 6.29
C ASP A 6 -27.91 -33.01 5.99
N VAL A 7 -28.19 -32.45 4.81
CA VAL A 7 -29.34 -32.86 4.02
C VAL A 7 -28.86 -33.17 2.61
N GLN A 8 -28.76 -34.47 2.32
CA GLN A 8 -28.68 -35.01 0.97
C GLN A 8 -29.67 -36.19 0.88
N SER A 9 -30.40 -36.22 -0.24
CA SER A 9 -31.11 -37.37 -0.84
C SER A 9 -32.49 -37.77 -0.31
N ILE A 10 -33.22 -38.46 -1.20
CA ILE A 10 -34.65 -38.82 -1.25
C ILE A 10 -35.40 -37.80 -2.14
N ASP A 11 -35.79 -38.06 -3.39
CA ASP A 11 -36.17 -39.33 -4.02
C ASP A 11 -35.86 -39.34 -5.53
N ASP A 12 -35.05 -40.31 -5.95
CA ASP A 12 -35.09 -40.92 -7.27
C ASP A 12 -36.24 -41.95 -7.29
N SER A 13 -37.46 -41.52 -7.65
CA SER A 13 -38.41 -42.39 -8.34
C SER A 13 -39.60 -41.57 -8.86
N ILE A 14 -39.59 -41.28 -10.15
CA ILE A 14 -40.69 -41.47 -11.13
C ILE A 14 -40.07 -41.13 -12.49
N SER A 15 -39.22 -42.03 -12.95
CA SER A 15 -38.84 -42.17 -14.35
C SER A 15 -39.88 -43.06 -15.03
N GLN A 16 -41.07 -42.49 -15.33
CA GLN A 16 -42.02 -43.03 -16.31
C GLN A 16 -43.21 -42.07 -16.45
N ASN A 17 -43.07 -41.11 -17.37
CA ASN A 17 -44.10 -40.65 -18.30
C ASN A 17 -43.47 -39.62 -19.25
N LEU A 18 -42.57 -40.10 -20.12
CA LEU A 18 -42.34 -39.43 -21.39
C LEU A 18 -43.61 -39.61 -22.22
N THR A 19 -44.46 -38.60 -22.24
CA THR A 19 -45.24 -38.11 -23.40
C THR A 19 -46.25 -37.06 -22.91
N ARG A 20 -46.27 -35.91 -23.62
CA ARG A 20 -47.31 -34.87 -23.63
C ARG A 20 -47.35 -33.97 -22.37
N ASP A 21 -47.22 -32.65 -22.44
CA ASP A 21 -47.46 -31.71 -23.54
C ASP A 21 -46.39 -30.61 -23.54
N THR A 22 -45.58 -30.58 -24.61
CA THR A 22 -44.99 -29.34 -25.09
C THR A 22 -46.14 -28.41 -25.47
N PHE A 23 -46.55 -27.55 -24.55
CA PHE A 23 -47.35 -26.38 -24.89
C PHE A 23 -46.42 -25.36 -25.59
N ILE A 24 -46.03 -25.70 -26.81
CA ILE A 24 -45.60 -24.70 -27.79
C ILE A 24 -46.89 -24.00 -28.18
N ASN A 25 -47.06 -22.76 -27.73
CA ASN A 25 -48.09 -21.90 -28.31
C ASN A 25 -47.73 -21.73 -29.81
N PRO A 26 -48.50 -22.28 -30.78
CA PRO A 26 -48.02 -22.42 -32.14
C PRO A 26 -48.08 -21.13 -32.96
N THR A 27 -48.47 -20.00 -32.37
CA THR A 27 -48.56 -18.71 -33.08
C THR A 27 -48.91 -17.59 -32.08
N PRO A 28 -48.02 -16.63 -31.82
CA PRO A 28 -48.48 -15.26 -31.75
C PRO A 28 -48.78 -14.88 -33.20
N SER A 29 -50.05 -14.87 -33.62
CA SER A 29 -50.44 -14.28 -34.92
C SER A 29 -50.14 -12.78 -34.99
N ILE A 30 -49.78 -12.21 -33.85
CA ILE A 30 -49.61 -10.82 -33.51
C ILE A 30 -48.44 -10.73 -32.50
N ILE A 31 -47.44 -9.90 -32.80
CA ILE A 31 -46.43 -9.42 -31.85
C ILE A 31 -46.65 -7.93 -31.69
N TYR A 32 -46.46 -7.40 -30.48
CA TYR A 32 -46.45 -5.96 -30.26
C TYR A 32 -45.01 -5.45 -30.26
N VAL A 33 -44.71 -4.51 -31.14
CA VAL A 33 -43.49 -3.70 -31.08
C VAL A 33 -43.96 -2.32 -30.62
N ASP A 34 -43.49 -1.90 -29.45
CA ASP A 34 -44.06 -0.77 -28.70
C ASP A 34 -45.57 -0.93 -28.48
N ASP A 35 -46.39 -0.05 -29.09
CA ASP A 35 -47.86 -0.10 -29.05
C ASP A 35 -48.47 -0.70 -30.35
N ASP A 36 -47.64 -1.03 -31.35
CA ASP A 36 -48.09 -1.45 -32.68
C ASP A 36 -48.24 -2.96 -32.80
N GLN A 37 -49.40 -3.36 -33.34
CA GLN A 37 -49.74 -4.75 -33.58
C GLN A 37 -49.13 -5.26 -34.88
N ILE A 38 -48.00 -5.97 -34.82
CA ILE A 38 -47.37 -6.62 -35.97
C ILE A 38 -47.95 -8.02 -36.16
N LYS A 39 -48.75 -8.24 -37.21
CA LYS A 39 -49.19 -9.58 -37.58
C LYS A 39 -48.03 -10.37 -38.18
N LEU A 40 -47.67 -11.49 -37.54
CA LEU A 40 -46.57 -12.38 -37.96
C LEU A 40 -46.85 -13.22 -39.21
N THR A 41 -48.08 -13.17 -39.72
CA THR A 41 -48.50 -14.02 -40.83
C THR A 41 -48.08 -13.42 -42.16
N TYR A 42 -47.06 -14.04 -42.76
CA TYR A 42 -46.82 -13.98 -44.20
C TYR A 42 -48.15 -14.24 -44.98
N PRO A 43 -48.39 -13.58 -46.13
CA PRO A 43 -49.63 -13.64 -46.92
C PRO A 43 -49.96 -14.99 -47.58
N SER A 44 -49.59 -16.14 -47.01
CA SER A 44 -50.00 -17.46 -47.53
C SER A 44 -51.52 -17.65 -47.53
N GLN A 45 -52.26 -16.83 -46.78
CA GLN A 45 -53.71 -16.84 -46.70
C GLN A 45 -54.37 -15.63 -47.42
N PHE A 46 -53.59 -14.73 -48.02
CA PHE A 46 -54.18 -13.57 -48.68
C PHE A 46 -54.87 -14.03 -49.98
N LEU A 47 -56.05 -13.47 -50.23
CA LEU A 47 -56.76 -13.73 -51.48
C LEU A 47 -55.98 -13.13 -52.63
N ILE A 48 -55.48 -13.95 -53.56
CA ILE A 48 -54.79 -13.46 -54.76
C ILE A 48 -55.83 -12.97 -55.77
N ALA A 49 -55.79 -11.68 -56.10
CA ALA A 49 -56.67 -11.05 -57.08
C ALA A 49 -56.10 -11.09 -58.50
N GLY A 50 -54.77 -11.10 -58.65
CA GLY A 50 -54.11 -11.21 -59.95
C GLY A 50 -52.59 -11.19 -59.85
N ILE A 51 -51.93 -11.52 -60.98
CA ILE A 51 -50.46 -11.45 -61.12
C ILE A 51 -50.13 -10.68 -62.40
N GLU A 52 -49.29 -9.65 -62.28
CA GLU A 52 -48.77 -8.85 -63.37
C GLU A 52 -47.30 -9.23 -63.63
N PHE A 53 -47.04 -9.99 -64.70
CA PHE A 53 -45.67 -10.34 -65.10
C PHE A 53 -44.98 -9.20 -65.84
N GLU A 54 -43.69 -8.98 -65.59
CA GLU A 54 -42.88 -8.00 -66.35
C GLU A 54 -42.81 -8.39 -67.83
N ASN A 55 -42.70 -9.71 -68.12
CA ASN A 55 -42.81 -10.25 -69.47
C ASN A 55 -44.26 -10.66 -69.77
N LYS A 56 -44.98 -9.86 -70.55
CA LYS A 56 -46.39 -10.13 -70.88
C LYS A 56 -46.62 -11.37 -71.75
N GLU A 57 -45.57 -11.90 -72.38
CA GLU A 57 -45.65 -13.06 -73.28
C GLU A 57 -45.37 -14.40 -72.56
N LYS A 58 -44.80 -14.37 -71.34
CA LYS A 58 -44.46 -15.56 -70.56
C LYS A 58 -44.80 -15.38 -69.09
N ARG A 59 -45.48 -16.38 -68.51
CA ARG A 59 -45.77 -16.45 -67.06
C ARG A 59 -44.54 -16.91 -66.26
N GLU A 60 -43.40 -16.26 -66.48
CA GLU A 60 -42.10 -16.64 -65.93
C GLU A 60 -41.25 -15.39 -65.67
N GLY A 61 -40.33 -15.47 -64.72
CA GLY A 61 -39.48 -14.36 -64.30
C GLY A 61 -40.19 -13.46 -63.30
N ARG A 62 -39.78 -12.18 -63.23
CA ARG A 62 -40.27 -11.24 -62.22
C ARG A 62 -41.72 -10.81 -62.47
N GLY A 63 -42.47 -10.64 -61.39
CA GLY A 63 -43.86 -10.19 -61.44
C GLY A 63 -44.33 -9.55 -60.14
N LYS A 64 -45.54 -9.00 -60.20
CA LYS A 64 -46.24 -8.38 -59.08
C LYS A 64 -47.56 -9.13 -58.82
N GLU A 65 -47.66 -9.79 -57.68
CA GLU A 65 -48.88 -10.43 -57.18
C GLU A 65 -49.70 -9.39 -56.39
N ILE A 66 -50.98 -9.24 -56.75
CA ILE A 66 -51.91 -8.26 -56.19
C ILE A 66 -52.94 -9.02 -55.36
N TYR A 67 -53.21 -8.52 -54.16
CA TYR A 67 -54.13 -9.15 -53.22
C TYR A 67 -55.54 -8.53 -53.28
N GLY A 68 -56.51 -9.24 -52.70
CA GLY A 68 -57.91 -8.83 -52.58
C GLY A 68 -58.40 -8.84 -51.13
N GLY A 69 -59.64 -8.42 -50.92
CA GLY A 69 -60.23 -8.33 -49.57
C GLY A 69 -59.59 -7.24 -48.71
N GLU A 70 -59.35 -7.55 -47.43
CA GLU A 70 -58.73 -6.63 -46.46
C GLU A 70 -57.29 -6.23 -46.84
N HIS A 71 -56.62 -7.01 -47.70
CA HIS A 71 -55.26 -6.77 -48.18
C HIS A 71 -55.21 -6.21 -49.60
N SER A 72 -56.33 -5.66 -50.11
CA SER A 72 -56.40 -5.16 -51.49
C SER A 72 -55.45 -4.00 -51.83
N SER A 73 -54.90 -3.34 -50.81
CA SER A 73 -53.84 -2.33 -50.96
C SER A 73 -52.43 -2.92 -51.08
N ASP A 74 -52.24 -4.17 -50.66
CA ASP A 74 -50.92 -4.78 -50.51
C ASP A 74 -50.51 -5.50 -51.80
N TYR A 75 -49.19 -5.65 -52.01
CA TYR A 75 -48.68 -6.39 -53.17
C TYR A 75 -47.33 -7.06 -52.91
N LEU A 76 -47.10 -8.20 -53.54
CA LEU A 76 -45.84 -8.94 -53.48
C LEU A 76 -45.09 -8.82 -54.81
N ARG A 77 -43.82 -8.43 -54.77
CA ARG A 77 -42.89 -8.58 -55.90
C ARG A 77 -42.10 -9.87 -55.72
N CYS A 78 -42.11 -10.76 -56.70
CA CYS A 78 -41.39 -12.03 -56.64
C CYS A 78 -40.92 -12.47 -58.04
N SER A 79 -40.27 -13.62 -58.12
CA SER A 79 -39.95 -14.31 -59.37
C SER A 79 -40.71 -15.63 -59.47
N TRP A 80 -41.09 -16.01 -60.68
CA TRP A 80 -41.79 -17.26 -60.98
C TRP A 80 -40.95 -18.13 -61.90
N LYS A 81 -40.94 -19.43 -61.62
CA LYS A 81 -40.32 -20.47 -62.45
C LYS A 81 -41.28 -21.66 -62.49
N ASN A 82 -41.58 -22.15 -63.69
CA ASN A 82 -42.56 -23.23 -63.89
C ASN A 82 -43.92 -22.92 -63.22
N GLU A 83 -44.43 -21.71 -63.40
CA GLU A 83 -45.71 -21.23 -62.83
C GLU A 83 -45.78 -21.13 -61.30
N ALA A 84 -44.70 -21.45 -60.57
CA ALA A 84 -44.63 -21.35 -59.11
C ALA A 84 -43.66 -20.22 -58.69
N LYS A 85 -43.92 -19.58 -57.54
CA LYS A 85 -43.00 -18.61 -56.92
C LYS A 85 -41.68 -19.30 -56.59
N ASN A 86 -40.58 -18.70 -57.03
CA ASN A 86 -39.25 -19.24 -56.86
C ASN A 86 -38.21 -18.10 -56.86
N GLY A 87 -37.52 -17.91 -55.74
CA GLY A 87 -36.59 -16.80 -55.49
C GLY A 87 -37.09 -15.80 -54.46
N GLU A 88 -36.48 -14.61 -54.43
CA GLU A 88 -36.79 -13.57 -53.44
C GLU A 88 -38.21 -13.00 -53.63
N GLY A 89 -38.92 -12.78 -52.51
CA GLY A 89 -40.19 -12.09 -52.46
C GLY A 89 -40.17 -10.91 -51.49
N LEU A 90 -40.74 -9.79 -51.94
CA LEU A 90 -40.82 -8.51 -51.23
C LEU A 90 -42.27 -8.05 -51.14
N LEU A 91 -42.84 -8.05 -49.95
CA LEU A 91 -44.21 -7.64 -49.67
C LEU A 91 -44.26 -6.16 -49.30
N TYR A 92 -45.12 -5.40 -49.96
CA TYR A 92 -45.34 -3.99 -49.72
C TYR A 92 -46.80 -3.70 -49.36
N ASN A 93 -47.02 -2.66 -48.55
CA ASN A 93 -48.36 -2.10 -48.35
C ASN A 93 -48.75 -1.11 -49.48
N GLY A 94 -49.96 -0.55 -49.39
CA GLY A 94 -50.48 0.41 -50.37
C GLY A 94 -49.72 1.73 -50.49
N PHE A 95 -48.90 2.08 -49.49
CA PHE A 95 -48.04 3.26 -49.52
C PHE A 95 -46.65 2.96 -50.13
N GLY A 96 -46.34 1.68 -50.38
CA GLY A 96 -45.06 1.25 -50.93
C GLY A 96 -43.99 0.97 -49.86
N GLU A 97 -44.37 0.86 -48.60
CA GLU A 97 -43.46 0.49 -47.51
C GLU A 97 -43.24 -1.02 -47.53
N LEU A 98 -41.98 -1.44 -47.39
CA LEU A 98 -41.63 -2.87 -47.33
C LEU A 98 -42.05 -3.42 -45.97
N LEU A 99 -42.89 -4.45 -45.97
CA LEU A 99 -43.35 -5.13 -44.75
C LEU A 99 -42.56 -6.42 -44.49
N PHE A 100 -42.22 -7.15 -45.56
CA PHE A 100 -41.59 -8.47 -45.44
C PHE A 100 -40.66 -8.77 -46.62
N ARG A 101 -39.56 -9.47 -46.32
CA ARG A 101 -38.63 -10.07 -47.29
C ARG A 101 -38.41 -11.53 -46.97
N GLY A 102 -38.49 -12.42 -47.97
CA GLY A 102 -38.20 -13.85 -47.80
C GLY A 102 -37.87 -14.54 -49.11
N THR A 103 -37.62 -15.86 -49.05
CA THR A 103 -37.29 -16.67 -50.22
C THR A 103 -38.35 -17.74 -50.45
N PHE A 104 -38.71 -17.95 -51.72
CA PHE A 104 -39.65 -18.96 -52.16
C PHE A 104 -38.97 -20.10 -52.89
N GLU A 105 -39.43 -21.32 -52.63
CA GLU A 105 -39.13 -22.50 -53.43
C GLU A 105 -40.43 -23.23 -53.75
N ASN A 106 -40.85 -23.17 -55.02
CA ASN A 106 -42.08 -23.80 -55.53
C ASN A 106 -43.33 -23.42 -54.72
N ASP A 107 -43.58 -22.12 -54.58
CA ASP A 107 -44.65 -21.50 -53.78
C ASP A 107 -44.52 -21.58 -52.25
N TYR A 108 -43.55 -22.33 -51.72
CA TYR A 108 -43.31 -22.39 -50.28
C TYR A 108 -42.29 -21.37 -49.82
N LEU A 109 -42.50 -20.75 -48.65
CA LEU A 109 -41.42 -20.00 -47.98
C LEU A 109 -40.40 -20.99 -47.43
N GLU A 110 -39.15 -20.72 -47.74
CA GLU A 110 -38.00 -21.47 -47.24
C GLU A 110 -36.88 -20.51 -46.84
N GLY A 111 -36.15 -20.89 -45.80
CA GLY A 111 -35.03 -20.08 -45.31
C GLY A 111 -35.43 -18.93 -44.40
N PHE A 112 -34.51 -17.98 -44.25
CA PHE A 112 -34.72 -16.79 -43.43
C PHE A 112 -35.66 -15.78 -44.12
N GLY A 113 -36.55 -15.20 -43.32
CA GLY A 113 -37.39 -14.07 -43.66
C GLY A 113 -37.21 -12.93 -42.65
N TYR A 114 -37.52 -11.72 -43.09
CA TYR A 114 -37.33 -10.49 -42.32
C TYR A 114 -38.61 -9.67 -42.37
N ILE A 115 -39.04 -9.16 -41.22
CA ILE A 115 -40.17 -8.24 -41.10
C ILE A 115 -39.61 -6.86 -40.76
N TYR A 116 -40.21 -5.85 -41.39
CA TYR A 116 -39.76 -4.48 -41.29
C TYR A 116 -40.82 -3.60 -40.63
N ASN A 117 -40.35 -2.62 -39.86
CA ASN A 117 -41.14 -1.48 -39.41
C ASN A 117 -40.36 -0.21 -39.73
N ASP A 118 -41.00 0.76 -40.39
CA ASP A 118 -40.35 2.00 -40.87
C ASP A 118 -39.02 1.75 -41.61
N GLY A 119 -38.96 0.66 -42.40
CA GLY A 119 -37.77 0.27 -43.16
C GLY A 119 -36.64 -0.40 -42.36
N ALA A 120 -36.72 -0.48 -41.04
CA ALA A 120 -35.78 -1.21 -40.18
C ALA A 120 -36.27 -2.64 -39.88
N ILE A 121 -35.35 -3.59 -39.73
CA ILE A 121 -35.69 -4.97 -39.36
C ILE A 121 -36.13 -4.98 -37.90
N VAL A 122 -37.29 -5.59 -37.62
CA VAL A 122 -37.82 -5.79 -36.26
C VAL A 122 -37.93 -7.26 -35.87
N LEU A 123 -38.00 -8.16 -36.85
CA LEU A 123 -38.04 -9.60 -36.64
C LEU A 123 -37.27 -10.33 -37.74
N LYS A 124 -36.54 -11.37 -37.35
CA LYS A 124 -35.94 -12.38 -38.22
C LYS A 124 -36.60 -13.72 -37.95
N CYS A 125 -37.05 -14.38 -39.00
CA CYS A 125 -37.88 -15.58 -38.96
C CYS A 125 -37.23 -16.69 -39.77
N MET A 126 -37.34 -17.95 -39.33
CA MET A 126 -36.90 -19.12 -40.09
C MET A 126 -38.12 -19.92 -40.54
N TYR A 127 -38.30 -20.10 -41.84
CA TYR A 127 -39.42 -20.84 -42.42
C TYR A 127 -38.98 -22.17 -43.04
N LYS A 128 -39.79 -23.21 -42.84
CA LYS A 128 -39.66 -24.49 -43.54
C LYS A 128 -41.01 -24.88 -44.12
N HIS A 129 -41.10 -24.99 -45.44
CA HIS A 129 -42.33 -25.26 -46.19
C HIS A 129 -43.49 -24.33 -45.78
N SER A 130 -43.23 -23.03 -45.71
CA SER A 130 -44.17 -22.00 -45.23
C SER A 130 -44.57 -22.07 -43.75
N ILE A 131 -43.99 -22.97 -42.96
CA ILE A 131 -44.22 -23.07 -41.52
C ILE A 131 -43.10 -22.32 -40.79
N LEU A 132 -43.48 -21.33 -39.98
CA LEU A 132 -42.55 -20.64 -39.09
C LEU A 132 -41.97 -21.64 -38.08
N GLN A 133 -40.65 -21.79 -38.06
CA GLN A 133 -39.94 -22.67 -37.14
C GLN A 133 -39.60 -21.91 -35.85
N TYR A 134 -38.97 -20.74 -35.99
CA TYR A 134 -38.63 -19.85 -34.89
C TYR A 134 -38.53 -18.41 -35.41
N SER A 135 -38.58 -17.46 -34.48
CA SER A 135 -38.45 -16.02 -34.75
C SER A 135 -37.72 -15.31 -33.62
N THR A 136 -36.92 -14.32 -33.98
CA THR A 136 -36.16 -13.48 -33.06
C THR A 136 -36.59 -12.03 -33.27
N MET A 137 -36.93 -11.32 -32.19
CA MET A 137 -37.09 -9.86 -32.24
C MET A 137 -35.71 -9.22 -32.30
N ILE A 138 -35.56 -8.26 -33.18
CA ILE A 138 -34.32 -7.50 -33.38
C ILE A 138 -34.63 -6.05 -33.08
N GLU A 139 -33.83 -5.47 -32.20
CA GLU A 139 -33.75 -4.03 -32.04
C GLU A 139 -32.59 -3.53 -32.90
N CYS A 140 -32.93 -2.80 -33.96
CA CYS A 140 -31.99 -2.29 -34.95
C CYS A 140 -32.04 -0.76 -34.93
N THR A 141 -31.03 -0.14 -34.32
CA THR A 141 -30.91 1.30 -34.18
C THR A 141 -29.67 1.81 -34.92
N GLN A 142 -29.39 3.10 -34.83
CA GLN A 142 -28.13 3.65 -35.36
C GLN A 142 -26.91 3.20 -34.55
N ASP A 143 -27.11 2.85 -33.28
CA ASP A 143 -26.04 2.57 -32.32
C ASP A 143 -25.76 1.07 -32.20
N HIS A 144 -26.78 0.21 -32.36
CA HIS A 144 -26.63 -1.22 -32.18
C HIS A 144 -27.66 -2.07 -32.95
N ILE A 145 -27.33 -3.36 -33.10
CA ILE A 145 -28.23 -4.42 -33.56
C ILE A 145 -28.19 -5.51 -32.51
N VAL A 146 -29.29 -5.71 -31.78
CA VAL A 146 -29.36 -6.67 -30.67
C VAL A 146 -30.61 -7.53 -30.77
N MET A 147 -30.49 -8.76 -30.26
CA MET A 147 -31.63 -9.64 -30.04
C MET A 147 -32.40 -9.16 -28.80
N VAL A 148 -33.72 -9.24 -28.88
CA VAL A 148 -34.65 -8.99 -27.77
C VAL A 148 -35.48 -10.24 -27.53
N GLU A 149 -35.49 -10.73 -26.29
CA GLU A 149 -36.37 -11.82 -25.87
C GLU A 149 -37.38 -11.32 -24.82
N LYS A 150 -38.65 -11.67 -25.01
CA LYS A 150 -39.75 -11.34 -24.09
C LYS A 150 -40.58 -12.59 -23.78
N THR A 151 -41.27 -12.60 -22.65
CA THR A 151 -42.30 -13.61 -22.35
C THR A 151 -43.52 -13.44 -23.28
N PRO A 152 -44.44 -14.41 -23.36
CA PRO A 152 -45.70 -14.25 -24.09
C PRO A 152 -46.54 -13.04 -23.64
N GLU A 153 -46.39 -12.61 -22.39
CA GLU A 153 -47.03 -11.43 -21.81
C GLU A 153 -46.29 -10.12 -22.14
N GLY A 154 -45.19 -10.18 -22.91
CA GLY A 154 -44.38 -9.03 -23.31
C GLY A 154 -43.31 -8.60 -22.31
N ILE A 155 -43.06 -9.39 -21.26
CA ILE A 155 -42.08 -9.02 -20.22
C ILE A 155 -40.65 -9.30 -20.73
N LEU A 156 -39.78 -8.29 -20.68
CA LEU A 156 -38.39 -8.41 -21.12
C LEU A 156 -37.61 -9.48 -20.33
N ARG A 157 -36.83 -10.29 -21.05
CA ARG A 157 -35.99 -11.37 -20.50
C ARG A 157 -34.53 -11.25 -20.88
N TYR A 158 -34.25 -10.87 -22.12
CA TYR A 158 -32.89 -10.72 -22.62
C TYR A 158 -32.82 -9.59 -23.64
N ARG A 159 -31.71 -8.85 -23.61
CA ARG A 159 -31.33 -7.87 -24.63
C ARG A 159 -29.81 -7.91 -24.79
N GLY A 160 -29.32 -8.23 -25.98
CA GLY A 160 -27.88 -8.39 -26.19
C GLY A 160 -27.48 -8.96 -27.54
N GLY A 161 -26.19 -9.30 -27.65
CA GLY A 161 -25.62 -9.90 -28.84
C GLY A 161 -26.19 -11.28 -29.14
N PHE A 162 -26.13 -11.66 -30.41
CA PHE A 162 -26.60 -12.95 -30.88
C PHE A 162 -25.83 -13.36 -32.13
N ASP A 163 -25.78 -14.66 -32.38
CA ASP A 163 -25.28 -15.20 -33.63
C ASP A 163 -26.39 -15.10 -34.69
N GLU A 164 -26.10 -14.42 -35.80
CA GLU A 164 -27.08 -14.17 -36.85
C GLU A 164 -27.47 -15.43 -37.65
N GLU A 165 -26.72 -16.52 -37.59
CA GLU A 165 -27.02 -17.76 -38.28
C GLU A 165 -27.84 -18.70 -37.39
N THR A 166 -27.45 -18.86 -36.13
CA THR A 166 -28.11 -19.77 -35.18
C THR A 166 -29.25 -19.11 -34.40
N MET A 167 -29.26 -17.78 -34.31
CA MET A 167 -30.11 -16.99 -33.39
C MET A 167 -29.85 -17.28 -31.91
N GLU A 168 -28.70 -17.82 -31.56
CA GLU A 168 -28.34 -18.07 -30.16
C GLU A 168 -27.72 -16.82 -29.53
N ARG A 169 -27.86 -16.68 -28.21
CA ARG A 169 -27.24 -15.55 -27.49
C ARG A 169 -25.72 -15.69 -27.57
N GLU A 170 -25.06 -14.62 -27.97
CA GLU A 170 -23.62 -14.64 -28.26
C GLU A 170 -23.01 -13.28 -27.93
N GLY A 171 -21.81 -13.26 -27.34
CA GLY A 171 -21.19 -12.01 -26.91
C GLY A 171 -21.88 -11.37 -25.70
N TYR A 172 -21.90 -10.04 -25.63
CA TYR A 172 -22.38 -9.33 -24.44
C TYR A 172 -23.91 -9.23 -24.41
N GLY A 173 -24.51 -9.50 -23.25
CA GLY A 173 -25.95 -9.38 -23.09
C GLY A 173 -26.43 -9.19 -21.65
N ALA A 174 -27.60 -8.56 -21.53
CA ALA A 174 -28.28 -8.28 -20.28
C ALA A 174 -29.50 -9.18 -20.08
N GLU A 175 -29.66 -9.69 -18.86
CA GLU A 175 -30.82 -10.47 -18.44
C GLU A 175 -31.72 -9.71 -17.48
N TYR A 176 -33.01 -10.00 -17.58
CA TYR A 176 -34.07 -9.31 -16.85
C TYR A 176 -34.93 -10.33 -16.08
N GLU A 177 -35.04 -10.11 -14.78
CA GLU A 177 -35.93 -10.87 -13.90
C GLU A 177 -37.22 -10.08 -13.69
N ASN A 178 -38.34 -10.61 -14.20
CA ASN A 178 -39.64 -9.92 -14.20
C ASN A 178 -39.57 -8.52 -14.86
N GLY A 179 -38.75 -8.37 -15.89
CA GLY A 179 -38.54 -7.11 -16.61
C GLY A 179 -37.56 -6.14 -15.92
N ILE A 180 -36.97 -6.51 -14.78
CA ILE A 180 -35.99 -5.70 -14.05
C ILE A 180 -34.59 -6.22 -14.36
N LEU A 181 -33.67 -5.31 -14.74
CA LEU A 181 -32.27 -5.63 -14.99
C LEU A 181 -31.66 -6.36 -13.79
N SER A 182 -31.15 -7.58 -14.03
CA SER A 182 -30.57 -8.45 -12.99
C SER A 182 -29.08 -8.72 -13.23
N LEU A 183 -28.70 -8.94 -14.49
CA LEU A 183 -27.35 -9.39 -14.85
C LEU A 183 -26.91 -8.83 -16.19
N TYR A 184 -25.61 -8.57 -16.33
CA TYR A 184 -24.93 -8.33 -17.60
C TYR A 184 -23.68 -9.21 -17.67
N GLY A 185 -23.50 -9.92 -18.79
CA GLY A 185 -22.46 -10.93 -18.91
C GLY A 185 -22.11 -11.29 -20.35
N LEU A 186 -21.18 -12.23 -20.49
CA LEU A 186 -20.70 -12.77 -21.76
C LEU A 186 -21.34 -14.14 -22.03
N TYR A 187 -21.89 -14.32 -23.23
CA TYR A 187 -22.56 -15.52 -23.69
C TYR A 187 -21.80 -16.17 -24.84
N GLU A 188 -21.85 -17.49 -24.88
CA GLU A 188 -21.40 -18.31 -26.02
C GLU A 188 -22.42 -19.45 -26.21
N ASN A 189 -23.01 -19.57 -27.41
CA ASN A 189 -24.04 -20.56 -27.73
C ASN A 189 -25.17 -20.64 -26.69
N SER A 190 -25.75 -19.49 -26.33
CA SER A 190 -26.78 -19.34 -25.29
C SER A 190 -26.38 -19.68 -23.85
N MET A 191 -25.11 -20.03 -23.58
CA MET A 191 -24.60 -20.29 -22.24
C MET A 191 -23.91 -19.05 -21.66
N LEU A 192 -24.26 -18.66 -20.42
CA LEU A 192 -23.56 -17.60 -19.70
C LEU A 192 -22.16 -18.10 -19.29
N ILE A 193 -21.13 -17.50 -19.88
CA ILE A 193 -19.72 -17.84 -19.65
C ILE A 193 -19.14 -17.04 -18.49
N GLN A 194 -19.48 -15.75 -18.38
CA GLN A 194 -18.97 -14.88 -17.33
C GLN A 194 -20.03 -13.88 -16.87
N THR A 195 -20.22 -13.78 -15.56
CA THR A 195 -20.97 -12.67 -14.95
C THR A 195 -20.04 -11.47 -14.83
N LEU A 196 -20.32 -10.38 -15.56
CA LEU A 196 -19.54 -9.15 -15.45
C LEU A 196 -20.13 -8.22 -14.40
N LYS A 197 -21.47 -8.10 -14.38
CA LYS A 197 -22.19 -7.19 -13.50
C LYS A 197 -23.48 -7.82 -12.98
N ARG A 198 -23.80 -7.54 -11.72
CA ARG A 198 -25.10 -7.86 -11.10
C ARG A 198 -25.76 -6.60 -10.57
N PHE A 199 -27.08 -6.54 -10.72
CA PHE A 199 -27.89 -5.38 -10.39
C PHE A 199 -28.93 -5.77 -9.34
N ASN A 200 -29.05 -4.95 -8.28
CA ASN A 200 -30.08 -5.13 -7.26
C ASN A 200 -30.45 -3.77 -6.66
N GLN A 201 -31.73 -3.41 -6.74
CA GLN A 201 -32.27 -2.17 -6.15
C GLN A 201 -31.50 -0.91 -6.57
N GLY A 202 -31.11 -0.80 -7.84
CA GLY A 202 -30.38 0.36 -8.36
C GLY A 202 -28.89 0.39 -7.99
N VAL A 203 -28.34 -0.67 -7.40
CA VAL A 203 -26.92 -0.82 -7.10
C VAL A 203 -26.29 -1.87 -8.02
N MET A 204 -25.18 -1.50 -8.66
CA MET A 204 -24.36 -2.39 -9.47
C MET A 204 -23.23 -3.00 -8.64
N ARG A 205 -22.97 -4.29 -8.84
CA ARG A 205 -21.72 -4.96 -8.45
C ARG A 205 -21.01 -5.43 -9.71
N GLU A 206 -19.73 -5.09 -9.84
CA GLU A 206 -18.88 -5.49 -10.96
C GLU A 206 -17.82 -6.49 -10.49
N TYR A 207 -17.51 -7.46 -11.34
CA TYR A 207 -16.62 -8.58 -11.04
C TYR A 207 -15.46 -8.65 -12.02
N ASP A 208 -14.29 -9.11 -11.56
CA ASP A 208 -13.18 -9.46 -12.43
C ASP A 208 -13.35 -10.85 -13.08
N LYS A 209 -12.32 -11.34 -13.76
CA LYS A 209 -12.29 -12.66 -14.41
C LYS A 209 -12.25 -13.85 -13.45
N ASP A 210 -11.92 -13.59 -12.19
CA ASP A 210 -11.75 -14.59 -11.13
C ASP A 210 -12.95 -14.52 -10.14
N ASP A 211 -14.06 -13.88 -10.54
CA ASP A 211 -15.28 -13.63 -9.78
C ASP A 211 -15.09 -12.78 -8.49
N ASN A 212 -13.99 -12.03 -8.37
CA ASN A 212 -13.82 -11.09 -7.26
C ASN A 212 -14.58 -9.79 -7.54
N MET A 213 -15.29 -9.28 -6.54
CA MET A 213 -15.97 -7.99 -6.63
C MET A 213 -14.94 -6.86 -6.65
N ILE A 214 -14.92 -6.08 -7.74
CA ILE A 214 -14.00 -4.95 -7.94
C ILE A 214 -14.68 -3.59 -7.80
N TYR A 215 -16.00 -3.54 -7.88
CA TYR A 215 -16.78 -2.31 -7.69
C TYR A 215 -18.16 -2.58 -7.10
N ILE A 216 -18.62 -1.66 -6.26
CA ILE A 216 -20.03 -1.54 -5.87
C ILE A 216 -20.43 -0.06 -5.85
N GLY A 217 -21.57 0.27 -6.44
CA GLY A 217 -22.06 1.64 -6.46
C GLY A 217 -23.17 1.88 -7.46
N GLU A 218 -23.38 3.16 -7.75
CA GLU A 218 -24.29 3.62 -8.79
C GLU A 218 -23.73 3.30 -10.20
N TYR A 219 -24.61 3.37 -11.20
CA TYR A 219 -24.29 3.06 -12.61
C TYR A 219 -25.20 3.85 -13.55
N ARG A 220 -24.76 4.03 -14.80
CA ARG A 220 -25.60 4.56 -15.88
C ARG A 220 -26.30 3.42 -16.61
N ASP A 221 -27.62 3.54 -16.76
CA ASP A 221 -28.44 2.56 -17.49
C ASP A 221 -28.24 2.72 -19.01
N SER A 222 -27.17 2.10 -19.54
CA SER A 222 -26.81 2.12 -20.95
C SER A 222 -26.25 0.75 -21.34
N LEU A 223 -27.01 -0.01 -22.13
CA LEU A 223 -26.56 -1.31 -22.66
C LEU A 223 -25.33 -1.13 -23.57
N ASP A 224 -25.34 -0.10 -24.41
CA ASP A 224 -24.32 0.14 -25.43
C ASP A 224 -22.95 0.43 -24.82
N ASP A 225 -22.94 1.10 -23.65
CA ASP A 225 -21.74 1.36 -22.87
C ASP A 225 -21.43 0.26 -21.83
N GLY A 226 -22.26 -0.80 -21.79
CA GLY A 226 -22.11 -1.91 -20.84
C GLY A 226 -22.30 -1.51 -19.38
N TYR A 227 -23.21 -0.58 -19.11
CA TYR A 227 -23.57 -0.07 -17.78
C TYR A 227 -22.37 0.52 -17.01
N PRO A 228 -21.81 1.65 -17.46
CA PRO A 228 -20.61 2.22 -16.87
C PRO A 228 -20.87 2.75 -15.46
N ARG A 229 -19.81 2.80 -14.65
CA ARG A 229 -19.84 3.37 -13.28
C ARG A 229 -20.24 4.85 -13.36
N GLU A 230 -21.10 5.27 -12.45
CA GLU A 230 -21.66 6.62 -12.38
C GLU A 230 -21.98 6.92 -10.92
N GLY A 231 -21.95 8.18 -10.49
CA GLY A 231 -22.37 8.53 -9.12
C GLY A 231 -21.42 8.03 -8.03
N ASP A 232 -21.92 7.80 -6.82
CA ASP A 232 -21.11 7.32 -5.69
C ASP A 232 -20.75 5.83 -5.83
N GLY A 233 -19.49 5.47 -5.54
CA GLY A 233 -19.02 4.10 -5.67
C GLY A 233 -17.76 3.79 -4.89
N ARG A 234 -17.49 2.48 -4.76
CA ARG A 234 -16.32 1.93 -4.07
C ARG A 234 -15.64 0.88 -4.92
N GLU A 235 -14.32 0.98 -5.02
CA GLU A 235 -13.46 0.01 -5.69
C GLU A 235 -12.73 -0.87 -4.69
N PHE A 236 -12.46 -2.11 -5.10
CA PHE A 236 -11.79 -3.11 -4.28
C PHE A 236 -10.67 -3.80 -5.05
N GLU A 237 -9.62 -4.16 -4.33
CA GLU A 237 -8.56 -5.03 -4.78
C GLU A 237 -8.30 -6.08 -3.68
N ASN A 238 -8.33 -7.36 -4.03
CA ASN A 238 -8.16 -8.48 -3.07
C ASN A 238 -9.10 -8.39 -1.84
N GLY A 239 -10.32 -7.89 -2.04
CA GLY A 239 -11.33 -7.73 -0.98
C GLY A 239 -11.11 -6.54 -0.04
N VAL A 240 -10.09 -5.71 -0.29
CA VAL A 240 -9.84 -4.46 0.47
C VAL A 240 -10.21 -3.26 -0.40
N ILE A 241 -10.84 -2.27 0.21
CA ILE A 241 -11.18 -1.02 -0.48
C ILE A 241 -9.90 -0.30 -0.93
N VAL A 242 -9.87 0.14 -2.20
CA VAL A 242 -8.77 0.93 -2.75
C VAL A 242 -9.20 2.34 -3.11
N PHE A 243 -10.48 2.56 -3.39
CA PHE A 243 -11.02 3.88 -3.66
C PHE A 243 -12.50 4.00 -3.25
N HIS A 244 -12.89 5.20 -2.82
CA HIS A 244 -14.28 5.60 -2.53
C HIS A 244 -14.48 7.04 -3.02
N GLY A 245 -15.45 7.26 -3.89
CA GLY A 245 -15.73 8.58 -4.44
C GLY A 245 -16.75 8.54 -5.56
N HIS A 246 -16.79 9.62 -6.33
CA HIS A 246 -17.71 9.78 -7.43
C HIS A 246 -17.12 9.31 -8.77
N TYR A 247 -18.01 8.86 -9.65
CA TYR A 247 -17.72 8.40 -11.00
C TYR A 247 -18.56 9.16 -12.02
N HIS A 248 -17.97 9.37 -13.19
CA HIS A 248 -18.68 9.80 -14.37
C HIS A 248 -18.22 8.98 -15.57
N ASN A 249 -19.14 8.32 -16.27
CA ASN A 249 -18.85 7.53 -17.46
C ASN A 249 -17.70 6.51 -17.28
N GLY A 250 -17.68 5.80 -16.15
CA GLY A 250 -16.66 4.79 -15.83
C GLY A 250 -15.36 5.33 -15.24
N GLN A 251 -15.15 6.65 -15.23
CA GLN A 251 -13.93 7.29 -14.71
C GLN A 251 -14.18 7.93 -13.35
N ARG A 252 -13.15 7.98 -12.50
CA ARG A 252 -13.21 8.71 -11.22
C ARG A 252 -13.33 10.21 -11.50
N GLU A 253 -14.30 10.88 -10.89
CA GLU A 253 -14.61 12.29 -11.12
C GLU A 253 -15.06 12.94 -9.80
N GLY A 254 -14.61 14.15 -9.50
CA GLY A 254 -14.98 14.86 -8.28
C GLY A 254 -14.28 14.34 -7.01
N PRO A 255 -14.85 14.61 -5.82
CA PRO A 255 -14.22 14.25 -4.55
C PRO A 255 -14.06 12.74 -4.34
N GLY A 256 -12.90 12.32 -3.84
CA GLY A 256 -12.60 10.91 -3.60
C GLY A 256 -11.59 10.67 -2.47
N THR A 257 -11.48 9.42 -2.06
CA THR A 257 -10.50 8.92 -1.10
C THR A 257 -9.86 7.65 -1.65
N GLU A 258 -8.53 7.62 -1.68
CA GLU A 258 -7.74 6.43 -2.01
C GLU A 258 -7.16 5.81 -0.73
N PHE A 259 -7.02 4.49 -0.71
CA PHE A 259 -6.66 3.72 0.48
C PHE A 259 -5.39 2.89 0.27
N TYR A 260 -4.66 2.65 1.35
CA TYR A 260 -3.61 1.65 1.38
C TYR A 260 -4.20 0.23 1.27
N PRO A 261 -3.41 -0.80 0.87
CA PRO A 261 -3.85 -2.20 0.79
C PRO A 261 -4.38 -2.82 2.09
N TYR A 262 -4.27 -2.14 3.23
CA TYR A 262 -4.77 -2.55 4.54
C TYR A 262 -5.94 -1.67 5.05
N GLY A 263 -6.51 -0.81 4.20
CA GLY A 263 -7.78 -0.11 4.46
C GLY A 263 -7.69 1.25 5.15
N VAL A 264 -6.49 1.78 5.41
CA VAL A 264 -6.31 3.16 5.90
C VAL A 264 -6.28 4.13 4.72
N ALA A 265 -6.97 5.27 4.84
CA ALA A 265 -6.94 6.31 3.81
C ALA A 265 -5.50 6.79 3.59
N ARG A 266 -5.05 6.74 2.33
CA ARG A 266 -3.75 7.20 1.85
C ARG A 266 -3.82 8.64 1.35
N LEU A 267 -4.89 8.97 0.65
CA LEU A 267 -5.03 10.22 -0.09
C LEU A 267 -6.50 10.65 -0.09
N LYS A 268 -6.76 11.94 0.12
CA LYS A 268 -8.06 12.57 -0.12
C LYS A 268 -7.91 13.68 -1.13
N GLY A 269 -8.77 13.70 -2.15
CA GLY A 269 -8.55 14.57 -3.29
C GLY A 269 -9.76 14.83 -4.14
N VAL A 270 -9.51 15.46 -5.29
CA VAL A 270 -10.48 15.68 -6.37
C VAL A 270 -9.91 15.03 -7.63
N TRP A 271 -10.75 14.27 -8.33
CA TRP A 271 -10.43 13.62 -9.59
C TRP A 271 -11.10 14.33 -10.76
N SER A 272 -10.47 14.31 -11.93
CA SER A 272 -11.09 14.71 -13.18
C SER A 272 -10.58 13.81 -14.31
N ALA A 273 -11.51 13.21 -15.05
CA ALA A 273 -11.24 12.25 -16.11
C ALA A 273 -10.30 11.10 -15.66
N GLY A 274 -10.50 10.58 -14.44
CA GLY A 274 -9.71 9.49 -13.87
C GLY A 274 -8.39 9.90 -13.20
N GLU A 275 -7.92 11.12 -13.41
CA GLU A 275 -6.65 11.62 -12.85
C GLU A 275 -6.89 12.44 -11.57
N CYS A 276 -6.03 12.28 -10.56
CA CYS A 276 -6.10 13.08 -9.35
C CYS A 276 -5.51 14.48 -9.62
N VAL A 277 -6.34 15.52 -9.48
CA VAL A 277 -5.95 16.92 -9.78
C VAL A 277 -5.68 17.76 -8.52
N GLU A 278 -6.19 17.33 -7.38
CA GLU A 278 -5.92 17.92 -6.07
C GLU A 278 -5.76 16.79 -5.06
N GLU A 279 -4.68 16.81 -4.28
CA GLU A 279 -4.38 15.75 -3.32
C GLU A 279 -4.00 16.31 -1.95
N HIS A 280 -4.47 15.61 -0.93
CA HIS A 280 -4.07 15.76 0.46
C HIS A 280 -3.69 14.38 0.98
N GLU A 281 -2.38 14.15 1.14
CA GLU A 281 -1.87 12.88 1.62
C GLU A 281 -2.15 12.68 3.12
N LEU A 282 -2.22 11.41 3.52
CA LEU A 282 -2.38 10.97 4.90
C LEU A 282 -1.30 9.94 5.25
N ASP A 283 -0.85 9.92 6.51
CA ASP A 283 0.12 8.94 7.01
C ASP A 283 -0.51 7.55 7.19
N ARG A 284 0.31 6.54 7.53
CA ARG A 284 -0.12 5.14 7.72
C ARG A 284 -1.15 4.93 8.84
N LEU A 285 -1.43 5.95 9.66
CA LEU A 285 -2.45 5.93 10.71
C LEU A 285 -3.69 6.76 10.35
N GLY A 286 -3.71 7.42 9.19
CA GLY A 286 -4.84 8.22 8.71
C GLY A 286 -4.82 9.68 9.15
N TYR A 287 -3.66 10.25 9.50
CA TYR A 287 -3.52 11.68 9.77
C TYR A 287 -3.04 12.44 8.53
N TYR A 288 -3.64 13.60 8.23
CA TYR A 288 -3.18 14.48 7.15
C TYR A 288 -1.69 14.85 7.28
N THR A 289 -0.96 14.76 6.18
CA THR A 289 0.40 15.27 6.07
C THR A 289 0.35 16.79 5.79
N HIS A 290 1.44 17.51 6.06
CA HIS A 290 1.55 18.97 5.81
C HIS A 290 0.60 19.90 6.60
N VAL A 291 -0.02 19.43 7.68
CA VAL A 291 -0.86 20.28 8.54
C VAL A 291 0.01 21.24 9.36
N LYS A 292 -0.27 22.54 9.26
CA LYS A 292 0.36 23.56 10.11
C LYS A 292 -0.15 23.45 11.54
N ASN A 293 0.77 23.47 12.52
CA ASN A 293 0.42 23.51 13.92
C ASN A 293 -0.16 24.89 14.28
N ASP A 294 -1.47 24.97 14.49
CA ASP A 294 -2.19 26.19 14.86
C ASP A 294 -2.32 26.39 16.39
N GLY A 295 -1.71 25.51 17.19
CA GLY A 295 -1.71 25.58 18.64
C GLY A 295 -2.97 25.05 19.32
N ARG A 296 -3.93 24.45 18.58
CA ARG A 296 -5.16 23.88 19.18
C ARG A 296 -4.97 22.49 19.77
N SER A 297 -3.96 21.73 19.32
CA SER A 297 -3.67 20.39 19.86
C SER A 297 -2.63 20.46 20.97
N THR A 298 -2.97 19.95 22.16
CA THR A 298 -2.17 20.11 23.38
C THR A 298 -1.36 18.88 23.78
N ASN A 299 -1.54 17.71 23.13
CA ASN A 299 -1.10 16.43 23.70
C ASN A 299 -0.13 15.59 22.85
N CYS A 300 0.14 15.94 21.59
CA CYS A 300 1.19 15.33 20.79
C CYS A 300 1.41 16.21 19.56
N VAL A 301 2.57 16.86 19.46
CA VAL A 301 2.99 17.42 18.17
C VAL A 301 3.94 16.41 17.56
N ARG A 302 3.45 15.66 16.55
CA ARG A 302 4.34 15.07 15.55
C ARG A 302 4.79 16.22 14.67
N ILE A 303 6.00 16.71 14.91
CA ILE A 303 6.59 17.74 14.05
C ILE A 303 7.03 17.03 12.77
N VAL A 304 6.27 17.20 11.69
CA VAL A 304 6.67 16.80 10.35
C VAL A 304 6.97 18.09 9.56
N ASN A 305 8.27 18.34 9.35
CA ASN A 305 8.91 19.45 8.63
C ASN A 305 9.02 20.82 9.33
N GLY A 306 10.26 21.32 9.40
CA GLY A 306 10.61 22.71 9.71
C GLY A 306 10.65 23.05 11.20
N VAL A 307 11.77 22.76 11.87
CA VAL A 307 12.02 23.18 13.26
C VAL A 307 12.57 24.61 13.27
N GLU A 308 11.78 25.60 12.84
CA GLU A 308 12.19 27.00 12.99
C GLU A 308 11.67 27.59 14.30
N THR A 309 10.56 27.08 14.85
CA THR A 309 10.04 27.50 16.17
C THR A 309 9.37 26.34 16.91
N VAL A 310 10.11 25.69 17.81
CA VAL A 310 9.51 24.76 18.79
C VAL A 310 8.76 25.60 19.83
N SER A 311 7.44 25.42 19.92
CA SER A 311 6.62 26.12 20.91
C SER A 311 7.13 25.84 22.33
N THR A 312 7.25 26.89 23.15
CA THR A 312 7.72 26.83 24.54
C THR A 312 6.74 26.11 25.50
N ARG A 313 5.58 25.67 24.99
CA ARG A 313 4.54 24.95 25.74
C ARG A 313 4.54 23.44 25.52
N LEU A 314 5.41 22.92 24.65
CA LEU A 314 5.47 21.49 24.36
C LEU A 314 6.07 20.72 25.55
N ARG A 315 5.43 19.59 25.88
CA ARG A 315 5.91 18.64 26.90
C ARG A 315 6.54 17.42 26.25
N ASP A 316 5.87 16.80 25.30
CA ASP A 316 6.36 15.59 24.63
C ASP A 316 6.63 15.90 23.16
N ILE A 317 7.88 15.73 22.74
CA ILE A 317 8.33 15.93 21.37
C ILE A 317 8.52 14.55 20.74
N ARG A 318 7.78 14.25 19.69
CA ARG A 318 7.94 13.04 18.89
C ARG A 318 8.16 13.41 17.44
N ILE A 319 9.30 12.99 16.89
CA ILE A 319 9.68 13.21 15.51
C ILE A 319 9.65 11.86 14.81
N SER A 320 8.90 11.79 13.71
CA SER A 320 8.77 10.58 12.87
C SER A 320 10.01 10.35 12.02
N ASP A 321 10.14 9.14 11.47
CA ASP A 321 11.27 8.73 10.64
C ASP A 321 11.43 9.65 9.40
N GLY A 322 12.68 9.83 8.96
CA GLY A 322 13.02 10.60 7.75
C GLY A 322 12.85 12.11 7.85
N VAL A 323 12.59 12.67 9.04
CA VAL A 323 12.28 14.09 9.21
C VAL A 323 13.55 14.95 9.36
N GLY A 324 13.51 16.17 8.81
CA GLY A 324 14.53 17.20 9.07
C GLY A 324 15.80 17.07 8.23
N ASN A 325 15.75 16.41 7.08
CA ASN A 325 16.92 16.12 6.25
C ASN A 325 17.29 17.25 5.27
N SER A 326 16.62 18.40 5.30
CA SER A 326 16.95 19.55 4.47
C SER A 326 18.39 20.03 4.68
N GLU A 327 19.11 20.31 3.59
CA GLU A 327 20.47 20.88 3.65
C GLU A 327 20.54 22.22 4.39
N MET A 328 19.43 22.95 4.47
CA MET A 328 19.34 24.24 5.17
C MET A 328 19.27 24.08 6.70
N LEU A 329 18.83 22.93 7.20
CA LEU A 329 18.68 22.70 8.64
C LEU A 329 20.01 22.25 9.25
N LYS A 330 20.73 23.19 9.86
CA LYS A 330 22.06 22.91 10.47
C LYS A 330 22.03 22.68 11.97
N SER A 331 20.94 23.02 12.65
CA SER A 331 20.86 22.96 14.11
C SER A 331 19.53 22.45 14.62
N PHE A 332 19.59 21.61 15.66
CA PHE A 332 18.47 21.16 16.47
C PHE A 332 18.67 21.66 17.90
N VAL A 333 18.00 22.75 18.27
CA VAL A 333 18.20 23.43 19.56
C VAL A 333 16.88 23.51 20.30
N LEU A 334 16.80 22.85 21.46
CA LEU A 334 15.61 22.85 22.30
C LEU A 334 15.74 23.73 23.55
N ASP A 335 16.85 24.44 23.72
CA ASP A 335 17.20 25.17 24.95
C ASP A 335 16.09 26.10 25.49
N SER A 336 15.26 26.68 24.61
CA SER A 336 14.17 27.58 25.02
C SER A 336 12.88 26.85 25.43
N ALA A 337 12.76 25.56 25.16
CA ALA A 337 11.55 24.76 25.38
C ALA A 337 11.49 24.21 26.81
N LYS A 338 11.42 25.10 27.81
CA LYS A 338 11.54 24.76 29.25
C LYS A 338 10.48 23.80 29.80
N GLN A 339 9.40 23.57 29.05
CA GLN A 339 8.32 22.67 29.45
C GLN A 339 8.50 21.23 28.95
N VAL A 340 9.52 20.96 28.13
CA VAL A 340 9.74 19.63 27.54
C VAL A 340 10.10 18.61 28.64
N VAL A 341 9.41 17.48 28.59
CA VAL A 341 9.50 16.30 29.45
C VAL A 341 10.15 15.15 28.70
N SER A 342 9.76 14.89 27.44
CA SER A 342 10.35 13.80 26.67
C SER A 342 10.66 14.20 25.22
N VAL A 343 11.74 13.66 24.67
CA VAL A 343 12.14 13.82 23.27
C VAL A 343 12.38 12.45 22.67
N VAL A 344 11.61 12.11 21.64
CA VAL A 344 11.78 10.88 20.85
C VAL A 344 11.97 11.26 19.40
N VAL A 345 13.09 10.84 18.82
CA VAL A 345 13.41 11.00 17.39
C VAL A 345 13.40 9.64 16.73
N GLY A 346 12.67 9.51 15.62
CA GLY A 346 12.63 8.31 14.80
C GLY A 346 13.92 8.04 14.02
N ASP A 347 13.84 7.14 13.06
CA ASP A 347 14.99 6.68 12.27
C ASP A 347 15.32 7.62 11.11
N GLY A 348 16.58 7.70 10.70
CA GLY A 348 17.00 8.44 9.49
C GLY A 348 16.68 9.93 9.49
N CYS A 349 16.67 10.58 10.67
CA CYS A 349 16.32 11.98 10.83
C CYS A 349 17.55 12.90 10.86
N PHE A 350 17.36 14.17 10.50
CA PHE A 350 18.34 15.25 10.69
C PHE A 350 19.72 15.04 10.06
N THR A 351 19.81 14.46 8.85
CA THR A 351 21.06 14.14 8.12
C THR A 351 22.04 15.30 8.01
N ASN A 352 21.53 16.53 7.91
CA ASN A 352 22.33 17.74 7.68
C ASN A 352 22.57 18.58 8.95
N VAL A 353 22.06 18.15 10.10
CA VAL A 353 22.24 18.84 11.38
C VAL A 353 23.63 18.56 11.94
N THR A 354 24.32 19.63 12.31
CA THR A 354 25.69 19.58 12.85
C THR A 354 25.75 20.05 14.30
N LYS A 355 24.68 20.68 14.82
CA LYS A 355 24.59 21.14 16.20
C LYS A 355 23.30 20.66 16.85
N VAL A 356 23.43 19.88 17.91
CA VAL A 356 22.31 19.43 18.75
C VAL A 356 22.50 19.98 20.16
N SER A 357 21.52 20.73 20.67
CA SER A 357 21.58 21.36 21.99
C SER A 357 20.30 21.13 22.79
N LEU A 358 20.47 20.53 23.97
CA LEU A 358 19.45 20.27 24.98
C LEU A 358 19.92 20.86 26.31
N CYS A 359 19.88 22.20 26.42
CA CYS A 359 20.43 22.91 27.57
C CYS A 359 19.35 23.57 28.45
N GLY A 360 19.45 23.36 29.76
CA GLY A 360 18.62 24.04 30.75
C GLY A 360 17.15 23.62 30.68
N LEU A 361 16.86 22.34 30.53
CA LEU A 361 15.50 21.79 30.41
C LEU A 361 15.07 21.18 31.76
N PRO A 362 14.36 21.93 32.62
CA PRO A 362 14.14 21.54 34.02
C PRO A 362 13.17 20.37 34.18
N LEU A 363 12.34 20.10 33.18
CA LEU A 363 11.33 19.03 33.21
C LEU A 363 11.72 17.80 32.38
N LEU A 364 12.81 17.86 31.60
CA LEU A 364 13.19 16.79 30.68
C LEU A 364 13.61 15.55 31.47
N THR A 365 12.94 14.42 31.24
CA THR A 365 13.20 13.12 31.84
C THR A 365 13.80 12.11 30.87
N SER A 366 13.52 12.24 29.57
CA SER A 366 13.86 11.21 28.58
C SER A 366 14.28 11.79 27.24
N VAL A 367 15.38 11.27 26.67
CA VAL A 367 15.82 11.51 25.30
C VAL A 367 16.13 10.18 24.63
N LYS A 368 15.43 9.87 23.54
CA LYS A 368 15.59 8.63 22.76
C LYS A 368 15.76 8.96 21.28
N ILE A 369 16.85 8.50 20.69
CA ILE A 369 17.20 8.78 19.29
C ILE A 369 17.26 7.46 18.50
N GLY A 370 16.49 7.39 17.41
CA GLY A 370 16.42 6.23 16.51
C GLY A 370 17.67 6.00 15.67
N CYS A 371 17.64 4.94 14.88
CA CYS A 371 18.77 4.49 14.06
C CYS A 371 19.13 5.53 13.00
N ASP A 372 20.43 5.65 12.71
CA ASP A 372 20.93 6.47 11.60
C ASP A 372 20.43 7.93 11.62
N SER A 373 20.10 8.45 12.81
CA SER A 373 19.66 9.83 13.05
C SER A 373 20.82 10.74 13.46
N PHE A 374 20.75 12.01 13.08
CA PHE A 374 21.83 12.99 13.24
C PHE A 374 23.16 12.48 12.63
N THR A 375 23.11 11.98 11.41
CA THR A 375 24.32 11.58 10.70
C THR A 375 24.25 11.84 9.20
N HIS A 376 25.39 12.23 8.63
CA HIS A 376 25.61 12.30 7.19
C HIS A 376 26.19 10.99 6.62
N TYR A 377 26.70 10.13 7.50
CA TYR A 377 27.41 8.88 7.15
C TYR A 377 26.77 7.70 7.88
N ASP A 378 25.69 7.17 7.32
CA ASP A 378 24.90 6.09 7.92
C ASP A 378 25.58 4.71 7.81
N ARG A 379 24.88 3.68 8.30
CA ARG A 379 25.33 2.27 8.24
C ARG A 379 25.13 1.61 6.87
N GLY A 380 24.46 2.26 5.93
CA GLY A 380 24.13 1.74 4.61
C GLY A 380 25.06 2.28 3.53
N ASP A 381 24.66 3.40 2.94
CA ASP A 381 25.19 3.89 1.67
C ASP A 381 26.56 4.58 1.83
N GLN A 382 26.82 5.22 2.98
CA GLN A 382 28.05 5.97 3.22
C GLN A 382 28.65 5.73 4.60
N LEU A 383 29.46 4.68 4.71
CA LEU A 383 30.09 4.33 5.99
C LEU A 383 31.01 5.44 6.54
N PRO A 384 30.99 5.66 7.88
CA PRO A 384 31.81 6.68 8.51
C PRO A 384 33.30 6.35 8.44
N SER A 385 33.71 5.09 8.21
CA SER A 385 35.12 4.69 8.18
C SER A 385 35.90 5.12 6.91
N THR A 386 35.25 5.77 5.94
CA THR A 386 35.91 6.17 4.69
C THR A 386 36.82 7.40 4.87
N PRO A 387 37.89 7.57 4.05
CA PRO A 387 38.73 8.76 4.09
C PRO A 387 37.96 10.06 3.82
N VAL A 388 36.93 10.01 2.98
CA VAL A 388 36.05 11.15 2.67
C VAL A 388 35.26 11.55 3.91
N ALA A 389 34.65 10.57 4.59
CA ALA A 389 33.94 10.80 5.84
C ALA A 389 34.85 11.40 6.90
N ARG A 390 36.08 10.88 7.05
CA ARG A 390 37.08 11.44 7.97
C ARG A 390 37.34 12.92 7.70
N ALA A 391 37.63 13.29 6.45
CA ALA A 391 37.93 14.67 6.10
C ALA A 391 36.72 15.60 6.31
N HIS A 392 35.51 15.10 6.07
CA HIS A 392 34.28 15.86 6.28
C HIS A 392 33.96 16.06 7.77
N CYS A 393 33.90 14.99 8.55
CA CYS A 393 33.52 15.05 9.97
C CYS A 393 34.49 15.91 10.78
N LEU A 394 35.80 15.79 10.53
CA LEU A 394 36.81 16.62 11.20
C LEU A 394 36.72 18.11 10.81
N ARG A 395 36.23 18.42 9.60
CA ARG A 395 36.01 19.81 9.15
C ARG A 395 34.73 20.41 9.74
N VAL A 396 33.64 19.63 9.74
CA VAL A 396 32.32 20.08 10.21
C VAL A 396 32.28 20.16 11.74
N HIS A 397 32.94 19.23 12.41
CA HIS A 397 33.08 19.17 13.86
C HIS A 397 31.74 19.23 14.60
N ALA A 398 30.81 18.37 14.19
CA ALA A 398 29.45 18.34 14.71
C ALA A 398 29.40 17.96 16.21
N SER A 399 28.42 18.52 16.94
CA SER A 399 28.37 18.47 18.40
C SER A 399 26.98 18.14 18.97
N LEU A 400 26.93 17.23 19.95
CA LEU A 400 25.81 17.02 20.84
C LEU A 400 26.14 17.61 22.22
N VAL A 401 25.31 18.54 22.69
CA VAL A 401 25.46 19.19 23.99
C VAL A 401 24.18 18.99 24.81
N VAL A 402 24.30 18.33 25.96
CA VAL A 402 23.21 18.12 26.91
C VAL A 402 23.68 18.61 28.28
N ARG A 403 23.11 19.73 28.74
CA ARG A 403 23.54 20.37 29.99
C ARG A 403 22.37 20.86 30.82
N ASP A 404 22.55 20.90 32.14
CA ASP A 404 21.61 21.53 33.07
C ASP A 404 20.17 20.97 32.96
N CYS A 405 20.06 19.64 32.83
CA CYS A 405 18.79 18.91 32.77
C CYS A 405 18.63 18.07 34.05
N PRO A 406 18.14 18.66 35.15
CA PRO A 406 18.19 18.05 36.49
C PRO A 406 17.31 16.80 36.67
N ARG A 407 16.39 16.54 35.74
CA ARG A 407 15.45 15.42 35.78
C ARG A 407 15.70 14.35 34.74
N LEU A 408 16.70 14.52 33.87
CA LEU A 408 16.96 13.59 32.77
C LEU A 408 17.43 12.26 33.36
N THR A 409 16.66 11.19 33.16
CA THR A 409 16.97 9.84 33.67
C THR A 409 17.54 8.93 32.59
N GLU A 410 17.16 9.13 31.32
CA GLU A 410 17.63 8.32 30.20
C GLU A 410 18.10 9.19 29.01
N LEU A 411 19.26 8.84 28.45
CA LEU A 411 19.77 9.36 27.17
C LEU A 411 20.25 8.17 26.34
N THR A 412 19.46 7.79 25.33
CA THR A 412 19.79 6.66 24.46
C THR A 412 19.80 7.09 23.00
N ALA A 413 20.77 6.55 22.25
CA ALA A 413 20.85 6.70 20.81
C ALA A 413 21.16 5.35 20.17
N GLU A 414 20.35 4.94 19.19
CA GLU A 414 20.45 3.65 18.53
C GLU A 414 21.59 3.60 17.49
N MET A 415 21.74 2.45 16.83
CA MET A 415 22.84 2.18 15.90
C MET A 415 22.89 3.18 14.74
N GLY A 416 24.09 3.65 14.40
CA GLY A 416 24.36 4.61 13.33
C GLY A 416 24.14 6.08 13.72
N SER A 417 23.44 6.32 14.83
CA SER A 417 23.16 7.68 15.28
C SER A 417 24.44 8.44 15.64
N PHE A 418 24.49 9.73 15.32
CA PHE A 418 25.63 10.60 15.61
C PHE A 418 26.98 10.10 15.08
N SER A 419 27.04 9.22 14.07
CA SER A 419 28.34 8.70 13.57
C SER A 419 29.22 9.79 12.93
N SER A 420 28.60 10.89 12.48
CA SER A 420 29.28 12.08 11.95
C SER A 420 29.70 13.10 13.02
N PHE A 421 29.38 12.87 14.30
CA PHE A 421 29.64 13.81 15.39
C PHE A 421 31.00 13.59 16.03
N CYS A 422 31.67 14.70 16.34
CA CYS A 422 33.01 14.72 16.95
C CYS A 422 32.99 15.17 18.40
N VAL A 423 31.91 15.80 18.86
CA VAL A 423 31.81 16.36 20.21
C VAL A 423 30.58 15.82 20.91
N LEU A 424 30.79 15.28 22.10
CA LEU A 424 29.77 14.92 23.07
C LEU A 424 30.06 15.66 24.36
N ASP A 425 29.15 16.51 24.81
CA ASP A 425 29.29 17.22 26.09
C ASP A 425 28.07 17.00 26.98
N LEU A 426 28.29 16.32 28.10
CA LEU A 426 27.29 15.96 29.10
C LEU A 426 27.68 16.58 30.44
N LYS A 427 26.90 17.56 30.93
CA LYS A 427 27.21 18.25 32.22
C LYS A 427 25.96 18.54 33.04
N HIS A 428 26.10 18.46 34.36
CA HIS A 428 25.02 18.77 35.31
C HIS A 428 23.74 17.97 35.04
N LEU A 429 23.87 16.63 35.00
CA LEU A 429 22.76 15.69 34.80
C LEU A 429 22.61 14.78 36.05
N PRO A 430 22.22 15.33 37.21
CA PRO A 430 22.25 14.62 38.49
C PRO A 430 21.30 13.43 38.60
N ALA A 431 20.30 13.33 37.72
CA ALA A 431 19.31 12.26 37.71
C ALA A 431 19.56 11.18 36.63
N LEU A 432 20.60 11.34 35.80
CA LEU A 432 20.84 10.43 34.67
C LEU A 432 21.23 9.05 35.20
N GLN A 433 20.46 8.03 34.83
CA GLN A 433 20.62 6.63 35.26
C GLN A 433 21.12 5.75 34.12
N ASP A 434 20.59 5.95 32.90
CA ASP A 434 20.86 5.11 31.73
C ASP A 434 21.44 5.94 30.59
N LEU A 435 22.66 5.58 30.15
CA LEU A 435 23.37 6.20 29.04
C LEU A 435 23.80 5.15 28.02
N ARG A 436 23.22 5.20 26.82
CA ARG A 436 23.50 4.21 25.77
C ARG A 436 23.74 4.85 24.41
N PHE A 437 24.82 4.42 23.76
CA PHE A 437 25.18 4.84 22.41
C PHE A 437 25.42 3.61 21.53
N GLY A 438 24.34 3.12 20.92
CA GLY A 438 24.28 1.90 20.14
C GLY A 438 24.16 0.64 21.01
N THR A 439 24.37 -0.51 20.37
CA THR A 439 24.21 -1.84 20.98
C THR A 439 25.57 -2.52 21.13
N ALA A 440 25.89 -2.97 22.34
CA ALA A 440 27.13 -3.66 22.62
C ALA A 440 27.00 -5.17 22.36
N THR A 441 27.84 -5.70 21.47
CA THR A 441 28.05 -7.14 21.29
C THR A 441 29.51 -7.46 21.59
N ILE A 442 29.75 -8.55 22.31
CA ILE A 442 31.09 -8.89 22.84
C ILE A 442 32.01 -9.45 21.76
N GLY A 443 31.49 -10.34 20.91
CA GLY A 443 32.24 -10.96 19.82
C GLY A 443 32.27 -10.12 18.54
N PRO A 444 33.08 -10.52 17.54
CA PRO A 444 33.14 -9.87 16.24
C PRO A 444 31.75 -9.78 15.60
N VAL A 445 31.45 -8.61 15.03
CA VAL A 445 30.18 -8.37 14.32
C VAL A 445 30.42 -7.84 12.91
N GLY A 446 29.49 -8.16 12.01
CA GLY A 446 29.43 -7.61 10.66
C GLY A 446 29.19 -6.10 10.66
N THR A 447 29.36 -5.46 9.51
CA THR A 447 29.24 -3.99 9.36
C THR A 447 27.84 -3.50 9.71
N GLU A 448 26.80 -4.25 9.32
CA GLU A 448 25.39 -3.99 9.62
C GLU A 448 25.08 -3.91 11.12
N ALA A 449 25.86 -4.63 11.92
CA ALA A 449 25.71 -4.71 13.37
C ALA A 449 26.63 -3.74 14.13
N LYS A 450 27.39 -2.89 13.43
CA LYS A 450 28.19 -1.82 14.06
C LYS A 450 27.33 -0.60 14.34
N SER A 451 27.55 -0.02 15.52
CA SER A 451 26.83 1.17 15.98
C SER A 451 27.43 2.46 15.46
N PHE A 452 28.77 2.56 15.33
CA PHE A 452 29.47 3.75 14.85
C PHE A 452 29.17 5.08 15.57
N CYS A 453 28.44 5.06 16.70
CA CYS A 453 28.06 6.28 17.40
C CYS A 453 29.32 7.07 17.78
N PHE A 454 29.33 8.37 17.47
CA PHE A 454 30.46 9.25 17.76
C PHE A 454 31.82 8.72 17.24
N PHE A 455 31.83 8.13 16.03
CA PHE A 455 33.01 7.46 15.44
C PHE A 455 34.29 8.32 15.47
N TYR A 456 34.12 9.63 15.30
CA TYR A 456 35.21 10.62 15.24
C TYR A 456 35.37 11.45 16.51
N ALA A 457 34.67 11.13 17.60
CA ALA A 457 34.88 11.82 18.86
C ALA A 457 36.25 11.47 19.45
N THR A 458 36.92 12.48 19.98
CA THR A 458 38.25 12.35 20.60
C THR A 458 38.17 12.15 22.11
N GLU A 459 37.04 12.52 22.72
CA GLU A 459 36.86 12.47 24.17
C GLU A 459 35.51 11.85 24.50
N LEU A 460 35.51 10.93 25.47
CA LEU A 460 34.32 10.49 26.18
C LEU A 460 34.56 10.73 27.67
N ILE A 461 33.94 11.78 28.21
CA ILE A 461 34.14 12.23 29.58
C ILE A 461 32.81 12.12 30.34
N LEU A 462 32.78 11.25 31.33
CA LEU A 462 31.65 10.99 32.21
C LEU A 462 32.03 11.44 33.64
N THR A 463 31.77 12.72 33.92
CA THR A 463 32.09 13.40 35.18
C THR A 463 30.81 13.90 35.84
N ASP A 464 30.73 13.86 37.18
CA ASP A 464 29.66 14.48 37.96
C ASP A 464 28.23 13.99 37.58
N LEU A 465 28.09 12.67 37.36
CA LEU A 465 26.81 11.98 37.09
C LEU A 465 26.45 11.04 38.26
N PRO A 466 26.01 11.58 39.42
CA PRO A 466 25.87 10.81 40.66
C PRO A 466 24.83 9.71 40.63
N ALA A 467 23.80 9.79 39.77
CA ALA A 467 22.76 8.78 39.66
C ALA A 467 23.03 7.73 38.56
N LEU A 468 24.14 7.82 37.82
CA LEU A 468 24.39 6.96 36.67
C LEU A 468 24.58 5.52 37.13
N GLU A 469 23.79 4.59 36.59
CA GLU A 469 23.76 3.18 36.97
C GLU A 469 24.35 2.29 35.86
N ALA A 470 24.08 2.60 34.60
CA ALA A 470 24.52 1.80 33.46
C ALA A 470 25.07 2.67 32.32
N VAL A 471 26.17 2.21 31.74
CA VAL A 471 26.74 2.76 30.50
C VAL A 471 26.91 1.64 29.48
N GLU A 472 26.34 1.82 28.30
CA GLU A 472 26.51 0.91 27.15
C GLU A 472 27.08 1.66 25.95
N ILE A 473 28.22 1.18 25.45
CA ILE A 473 28.90 1.70 24.27
C ILE A 473 28.85 0.63 23.18
N GLY A 474 28.18 0.94 22.08
CA GLY A 474 27.94 0.02 20.99
C GLY A 474 29.17 -0.33 20.15
N CYS A 475 29.05 -1.38 19.34
CA CYS A 475 30.14 -1.87 18.49
C CYS A 475 30.70 -0.77 17.57
N SER A 476 32.02 -0.61 17.55
CA SER A 476 32.72 0.45 16.77
C SER A 476 32.24 1.89 17.05
N ALA A 477 31.61 2.15 18.21
CA ALA A 477 31.39 3.50 18.68
C ALA A 477 32.70 4.09 19.25
N PHE A 478 32.87 5.41 19.16
CA PHE A 478 34.04 6.12 19.68
C PHE A 478 35.39 5.54 19.19
N THR A 479 35.59 5.42 17.88
CA THR A 479 36.79 4.81 17.28
C THR A 479 38.01 5.75 17.20
N SER A 480 37.84 7.04 17.50
CA SER A 480 38.88 8.06 17.37
C SER A 480 39.27 8.71 18.70
N LEU A 481 39.09 8.01 19.81
CA LEU A 481 39.37 8.56 21.14
C LEU A 481 40.86 8.80 21.37
N SER A 482 41.17 9.89 22.05
CA SER A 482 42.43 10.11 22.77
C SER A 482 42.24 9.98 24.27
N THR A 483 41.02 10.21 24.77
CA THR A 483 40.70 10.15 26.21
C THR A 483 39.35 9.49 26.45
N LEU A 484 39.32 8.49 27.33
CA LEU A 484 38.12 7.96 27.97
C LEU A 484 38.23 8.18 29.46
N SER A 485 37.35 9.01 30.03
CA SER A 485 37.36 9.33 31.46
C SER A 485 36.01 9.04 32.07
N VAL A 486 36.00 8.09 33.02
CA VAL A 486 34.87 7.74 33.86
C VAL A 486 35.29 8.09 35.30
N SER A 487 35.46 9.39 35.54
CA SER A 487 35.98 9.98 36.79
C SER A 487 35.55 11.45 36.89
N SER A 488 35.59 12.10 38.06
CA SER A 488 35.23 13.53 38.21
C SER A 488 36.37 14.50 37.88
N THR A 489 37.61 14.01 37.76
CA THR A 489 38.81 14.81 37.42
C THR A 489 39.83 13.99 36.63
N ALA A 490 40.61 14.65 35.77
CA ALA A 490 41.78 14.06 35.09
C ALA A 490 42.95 13.76 36.06
N ALA A 491 42.89 14.26 37.30
CA ALA A 491 43.80 13.95 38.38
C ALA A 491 43.06 13.16 39.47
N CYS A 492 43.46 11.93 39.76
CA CYS A 492 42.86 11.12 40.83
C CYS A 492 43.01 11.82 42.18
N VAL A 493 41.89 12.20 42.80
CA VAL A 493 41.87 12.69 44.18
C VAL A 493 41.38 11.55 45.10
N PRO A 494 42.21 11.04 46.03
CA PRO A 494 41.94 9.87 46.88
C PRO A 494 40.58 9.81 47.58
N SER A 495 40.06 10.98 47.97
CA SER A 495 38.95 11.13 48.91
C SER A 495 37.59 11.40 48.23
N ARG A 496 37.55 11.56 46.91
CA ARG A 496 36.32 11.89 46.17
C ARG A 496 35.79 10.66 45.44
N VAL A 497 34.50 10.39 45.61
CA VAL A 497 33.76 9.37 44.85
C VAL A 497 33.31 9.99 43.54
N ASP A 498 33.61 9.34 42.42
CA ASP A 498 33.39 9.92 41.09
C ASP A 498 31.97 9.63 40.58
N LEU A 499 31.64 8.36 40.33
CA LEU A 499 30.29 7.91 39.97
C LEU A 499 29.82 6.87 40.99
N PRO A 500 29.19 7.31 42.10
CA PRO A 500 28.88 6.47 43.26
C PRO A 500 27.90 5.33 42.97
N ASN A 501 27.05 5.46 41.96
CA ASN A 501 25.97 4.52 41.64
C ASN A 501 26.23 3.65 40.41
N LEU A 502 27.36 3.84 39.70
CA LEU A 502 27.61 3.09 38.48
C LEU A 502 27.75 1.59 38.81
N LEU A 503 26.85 0.77 38.27
CA LEU A 503 26.79 -0.68 38.44
C LEU A 503 27.48 -1.39 37.29
N THR A 504 27.21 -0.96 36.05
CA THR A 504 27.64 -1.63 34.83
C THR A 504 28.30 -0.66 33.85
N PHE A 505 29.40 -1.11 33.24
CA PHE A 505 30.01 -0.47 32.09
C PHE A 505 30.28 -1.54 31.03
N THR A 506 29.63 -1.41 29.88
CA THR A 506 29.73 -2.36 28.77
C THR A 506 30.20 -1.63 27.51
N ALA A 507 31.23 -2.17 26.86
CA ALA A 507 31.76 -1.66 25.61
C ALA A 507 31.91 -2.79 24.60
N GLY A 508 31.23 -2.67 23.45
CA GLY A 508 31.14 -3.72 22.43
C GLY A 508 32.39 -3.86 21.54
N TYR A 509 32.30 -4.77 20.56
CA TYR A 509 33.36 -5.08 19.61
C TYR A 509 33.96 -3.83 18.94
N GLY A 510 35.28 -3.67 19.04
CA GLY A 510 36.03 -2.58 18.39
C GLY A 510 35.64 -1.16 18.85
N SER A 511 34.97 -1.02 19.99
CA SER A 511 34.57 0.27 20.55
C SER A 511 35.70 0.94 21.35
N CYS A 512 35.55 2.24 21.62
CA CYS A 512 36.49 3.04 22.40
C CYS A 512 37.93 2.95 21.89
N TYR A 513 38.14 3.03 20.58
CA TYR A 513 39.43 2.79 19.93
C TYR A 513 40.29 4.08 19.95
N GLY A 514 41.61 3.93 20.14
CA GLY A 514 42.59 5.02 20.26
C GLY A 514 43.00 5.72 18.98
N GLY A 515 42.11 5.81 17.99
CA GLY A 515 42.40 6.32 16.64
C GLY A 515 42.33 5.24 15.56
N CYS A 516 41.74 5.57 14.42
CA CYS A 516 41.65 4.68 13.25
C CYS A 516 43.04 4.12 12.86
N LYS A 517 43.09 2.86 12.38
CA LYS A 517 44.25 1.98 12.09
C LYS A 517 45.50 2.58 11.38
N HIS A 518 45.53 3.88 11.06
CA HIS A 518 46.58 4.58 10.32
C HIS A 518 47.02 5.95 10.93
N GLY A 519 46.64 6.32 12.16
CA GLY A 519 47.00 7.62 12.76
C GLY A 519 47.50 7.54 14.20
N MET A 520 48.55 8.32 14.51
CA MET A 520 49.27 8.41 15.79
C MET A 520 48.43 8.98 16.95
N GLY A 521 47.39 8.27 17.36
CA GLY A 521 46.64 8.53 18.60
C GLY A 521 47.01 7.50 19.66
N GLN A 522 47.18 7.95 20.89
CA GLN A 522 47.35 7.09 22.06
C GLN A 522 46.15 7.34 22.97
N LEU A 523 45.37 6.28 23.25
CA LEU A 523 44.21 6.38 24.13
C LEU A 523 44.65 6.33 25.60
N ASN A 524 44.20 7.30 26.37
CA ASN A 524 44.32 7.30 27.82
C ASN A 524 42.96 7.01 28.46
N VAL A 525 42.91 5.98 29.29
CA VAL A 525 41.68 5.53 29.94
C VAL A 525 41.77 5.73 31.45
N TYR A 526 40.75 6.35 32.03
CA TYR A 526 40.65 6.63 33.45
C TYR A 526 39.33 6.11 33.99
N PHE A 527 39.39 5.13 34.89
CA PHE A 527 38.25 4.75 35.73
C PHE A 527 38.57 5.16 37.18
N GLY A 528 37.92 6.22 37.63
CA GLY A 528 38.13 6.83 38.93
C GLY A 528 37.04 6.43 39.93
N ASN A 529 37.44 6.15 41.17
CA ASN A 529 36.61 5.76 42.33
C ASN A 529 35.13 5.40 42.03
N LEU A 530 34.91 4.15 41.61
CA LEU A 530 33.60 3.58 41.26
C LEU A 530 33.19 2.52 42.30
N PRO A 531 32.65 2.91 43.47
CA PRO A 531 32.46 2.03 44.61
C PRO A 531 31.41 0.92 44.39
N ARG A 532 30.45 1.14 43.49
CA ARG A 532 29.35 0.19 43.21
C ARG A 532 29.52 -0.61 41.93
N LEU A 533 30.57 -0.34 41.14
CA LEU A 533 30.79 -1.04 39.87
C LEU A 533 30.98 -2.53 40.16
N CYS A 534 30.05 -3.34 39.66
CA CYS A 534 30.07 -4.79 39.83
C CYS A 534 30.26 -5.52 38.50
N MET A 535 30.05 -4.85 37.36
CA MET A 535 30.25 -5.41 36.03
C MET A 535 31.00 -4.46 35.11
N LEU A 536 32.18 -4.88 34.64
CA LEU A 536 32.93 -4.25 33.56
C LEU A 536 33.10 -5.25 32.43
N THR A 537 32.49 -4.98 31.28
CA THR A 537 32.47 -5.88 30.14
C THR A 537 33.07 -5.20 28.92
N LEU A 538 34.20 -5.71 28.44
CA LEU A 538 34.91 -5.21 27.27
C LEU A 538 34.94 -6.30 26.17
N GLY A 539 34.35 -5.96 25.03
CA GLY A 539 34.31 -6.82 23.84
C GLY A 539 35.66 -6.95 23.13
N VAL A 540 35.71 -7.84 22.15
CA VAL A 540 36.90 -8.10 21.32
C VAL A 540 37.36 -6.79 20.65
N GLU A 541 38.68 -6.55 20.58
CA GLU A 541 39.28 -5.32 20.04
C GLU A 541 38.83 -4.00 20.72
N CYS A 542 38.18 -4.04 21.88
CA CYS A 542 37.80 -2.82 22.61
C CYS A 542 39.04 -2.13 23.22
N MET A 543 39.06 -0.80 23.24
CA MET A 543 40.19 -0.01 23.75
C MET A 543 41.52 -0.30 23.05
N TYR A 544 41.48 -0.64 21.77
CA TYR A 544 42.69 -0.84 20.97
C TYR A 544 43.49 0.47 20.85
N ASN A 545 44.82 0.40 20.75
CA ASN A 545 45.74 1.55 20.79
C ASN A 545 45.68 2.36 22.10
N ILE A 546 45.36 1.70 23.21
CA ILE A 546 45.52 2.26 24.54
C ILE A 546 47.01 2.44 24.88
N ASP A 547 47.38 3.56 25.49
CA ASP A 547 48.72 3.81 26.03
C ASP A 547 48.75 3.66 27.54
N SER A 548 47.81 4.30 28.22
CA SER A 548 47.71 4.26 29.68
C SER A 548 46.30 3.95 30.19
N LEU A 549 46.25 3.11 31.22
CA LEU A 549 45.04 2.76 31.96
C LEU A 549 45.23 3.11 33.43
N THR A 550 44.33 3.93 33.97
CA THR A 550 44.32 4.32 35.38
C THR A 550 43.08 3.78 36.07
N LEU A 551 43.31 2.95 37.09
CA LEU A 551 42.30 2.24 37.86
C LEU A 551 42.42 2.62 39.34
N SER A 552 41.43 3.34 39.87
CA SER A 552 41.46 3.82 41.27
C SER A 552 40.82 2.83 42.24
N PHE A 553 39.49 2.84 42.45
CA PHE A 553 38.84 2.05 43.52
C PHE A 553 37.55 1.35 43.01
N PHE A 554 37.45 0.01 43.23
CA PHE A 554 36.38 -0.89 42.71
C PHE A 554 36.08 -2.03 43.71
N PRO A 555 35.59 -1.73 44.93
CA PRO A 555 35.44 -2.73 45.99
C PRO A 555 34.37 -3.80 45.70
N MET A 556 33.42 -3.53 44.79
CA MET A 556 32.34 -4.44 44.44
C MET A 556 32.62 -5.28 43.18
N LEU A 557 33.69 -4.95 42.44
CA LEU A 557 34.05 -5.65 41.21
C LEU A 557 34.81 -6.94 41.56
N LYS A 558 34.20 -8.08 41.22
CA LYS A 558 34.75 -9.43 41.44
C LYS A 558 35.18 -10.06 40.11
N GLU A 559 35.86 -11.20 40.18
CA GLU A 559 36.35 -11.94 39.00
C GLU A 559 35.21 -12.30 38.03
N GLU A 560 34.04 -12.68 38.54
CA GLU A 560 32.85 -12.98 37.74
C GLU A 560 32.25 -11.77 37.01
N GLY A 561 32.52 -10.54 37.48
CA GLY A 561 32.00 -9.30 36.90
C GLY A 561 33.01 -8.58 36.02
N PHE A 562 34.20 -9.14 35.82
CA PHE A 562 35.27 -8.54 35.05
C PHE A 562 35.51 -9.34 33.77
N HIS A 563 34.83 -8.95 32.69
CA HIS A 563 34.85 -9.67 31.42
C HIS A 563 35.73 -8.92 30.40
N LEU A 564 36.90 -9.50 30.12
CA LEU A 564 37.80 -9.04 29.07
C LEU A 564 37.88 -10.09 27.96
N SER A 565 37.57 -9.69 26.73
CA SER A 565 37.65 -10.57 25.57
C SER A 565 39.07 -10.58 24.99
N GLU A 566 39.34 -11.45 24.01
CA GLU A 566 40.60 -11.47 23.28
C GLU A 566 40.87 -10.11 22.58
N GLU A 567 42.16 -9.74 22.45
CA GLU A 567 42.61 -8.51 21.78
C GLU A 567 42.07 -7.19 22.38
N THR A 568 41.51 -7.22 23.59
CA THR A 568 41.11 -6.01 24.34
C THR A 568 42.34 -5.26 24.84
N MET A 569 42.31 -3.91 24.87
CA MET A 569 43.40 -3.07 25.39
C MET A 569 44.76 -3.31 24.70
N HIS A 570 44.74 -3.59 23.40
CA HIS A 570 45.96 -3.76 22.62
C HIS A 570 46.84 -2.49 22.67
N SER A 571 48.16 -2.68 22.77
CA SER A 571 49.20 -1.64 22.95
C SER A 571 49.36 -1.02 24.34
N LEU A 572 48.64 -1.51 25.35
CA LEU A 572 48.72 -1.01 26.74
C LEU A 572 50.17 -1.00 27.26
N ARG A 573 50.67 0.19 27.62
CA ARG A 573 52.03 0.38 28.14
C ARG A 573 52.07 0.60 29.64
N TYR A 574 51.12 1.35 30.19
CA TYR A 574 51.13 1.73 31.59
C TYR A 574 49.79 1.41 32.26
N VAL A 575 49.83 0.68 33.36
CA VAL A 575 48.66 0.44 34.21
C VAL A 575 48.93 1.02 35.59
N ARG A 576 48.18 2.04 35.98
CA ARG A 576 48.27 2.61 37.32
C ARG A 576 47.12 2.10 38.17
N ILE A 577 47.46 1.37 39.24
CA ILE A 577 46.48 0.71 40.12
C ILE A 577 46.69 1.20 41.55
N ASN A 578 45.61 1.60 42.23
CA ASN A 578 45.64 1.86 43.68
C ASN A 578 45.97 0.56 44.45
N GLU A 579 46.77 0.67 45.53
CA GLU A 579 47.15 -0.45 46.40
C GLU A 579 45.98 -1.32 46.87
N ARG A 580 44.78 -0.74 47.08
CA ARG A 580 43.58 -1.46 47.55
C ARG A 580 43.04 -2.50 46.56
N ASN A 581 43.25 -2.30 45.26
CA ASN A 581 42.79 -3.23 44.22
C ASN A 581 43.93 -4.07 43.63
N LYS A 582 45.16 -3.89 44.13
CA LYS A 582 46.39 -4.39 43.52
C LYS A 582 46.47 -5.91 43.47
N SER A 583 45.97 -6.63 44.48
CA SER A 583 46.00 -8.10 44.50
C SER A 583 45.06 -8.71 43.46
N PHE A 584 43.84 -8.16 43.32
CA PHE A 584 42.84 -8.59 42.35
C PHE A 584 43.24 -8.22 40.91
N LEU A 585 43.51 -6.94 40.65
CA LEU A 585 43.75 -6.44 39.28
C LEU A 585 45.08 -6.90 38.68
N LYS A 586 46.13 -7.11 39.48
CA LYS A 586 47.43 -7.60 38.95
C LYS A 586 47.31 -8.95 38.24
N ARG A 587 46.41 -9.83 38.67
CA ARG A 587 46.21 -11.15 38.06
C ARG A 587 45.63 -11.05 36.65
N PHE A 588 44.81 -10.04 36.36
CA PHE A 588 44.27 -9.83 35.01
C PHE A 588 45.30 -9.24 34.07
N PHE A 589 46.12 -8.30 34.56
CA PHE A 589 47.12 -7.63 33.74
C PHE A 589 48.40 -8.44 33.52
N SER A 590 48.58 -9.59 34.19
CA SER A 590 49.76 -10.44 33.98
C SER A 590 49.85 -11.02 32.55
N HIS A 591 48.74 -11.03 31.82
CA HIS A 591 48.70 -11.46 30.41
C HIS A 591 49.18 -10.37 29.44
N TYR A 592 49.34 -9.12 29.89
CA TYR A 592 49.86 -8.00 29.10
C TYR A 592 51.35 -7.83 29.37
N SER A 593 52.17 -8.67 28.71
CA SER A 593 53.62 -8.78 28.96
C SER A 593 54.43 -7.49 28.76
N GLN A 594 53.87 -6.49 28.08
CA GLN A 594 54.50 -5.19 27.83
C GLN A 594 54.03 -4.06 28.75
N ALA A 595 53.02 -4.32 29.61
CA ALA A 595 52.43 -3.29 30.45
C ALA A 595 53.15 -3.17 31.80
N GLU A 596 53.63 -1.97 32.14
CA GLU A 596 54.23 -1.67 33.44
C GLU A 596 53.14 -1.32 34.46
N VAL A 597 53.03 -2.11 35.54
CA VAL A 597 52.10 -1.84 36.65
C VAL A 597 52.76 -0.90 37.66
N ILE A 598 52.31 0.35 37.67
CA ILE A 598 52.85 1.41 38.54
C ILE A 598 51.91 1.58 39.76
N PRO A 599 52.45 1.70 40.99
CA PRO A 599 51.63 2.03 42.16
C PRO A 599 51.00 3.42 42.00
N GLY A 600 49.68 3.50 42.13
CA GLY A 600 48.95 4.77 42.21
C GLY A 600 49.01 5.33 43.63
N ASN A 601 49.65 6.49 43.81
CA ASN A 601 49.69 7.22 45.09
C ASN A 601 48.42 8.06 45.32
N TYR A 602 47.25 7.50 45.00
CA TYR A 602 45.96 8.18 45.11
C TYR A 602 44.91 7.23 45.65
#